data_AF-A0A511CYT9-F1
#
_entry.id   AF-A0A511CYT9-F1
#
_cell.length_a   1.000
_cell.length_b   1.000
_cell.length_c   1.000
_cell.angle_alpha   90.00
_cell.angle_beta   90.00
_cell.angle_gamma   90.00
#
_symmetry.space_group_name_H-M   'P 1'
#
loop_
_entity.id
_entity.type
_entity.pdbx_description
1 polymer ?
#
loop_
_entity_poly.entity_id
_entity_poly.type
_entity_poly.pdbx_seq_one_letter_code
_entity_poly.pdbx_strand_id
1 'polypeptide(L)'
;MGTLINLVENPACKVNAAGWFGEAGWGRTTSAHASLPRTTGFAGTAAGDVICANQIPIVADSYYVGSVHIRAVAASTVTVGFDWYDDSSYLSSSSFVPYTLSAGSTTRVNTGVGAGAAVPPAGATRAVLVVAGGDGEAQYTASMITLGSTLHDYFDGDSPRATWEGTPGNSRSYLITGDDSWGWADSGDQTATQPGPTGQDTATWGETGAATGSGTRDDPISWGESGLIVASGYDDDHGRIRVEAIGFPAGTICAVVYSRPAGSTVWTQVRGGKVSVSGGRMARPVDDYEYTAGVPMTYRIVGLSSPEGAADVVTATAQVIRSGDPAHAWIKFIAAPYLNRKITLTGWSPITRAARNATYDVKGRIPPVVVTDVHSSRRVEIQVRTGDIDDTERLDAALSQGHPIFLHTCSGTPLPSMYAAVGEYEWAPPTPRSAAAQWRIPLTEVTAPPPSVVGASTTWETVLAQYGTWQELLDAAGTWQEIQ
;
A
#
# COMPACT_ATOMS: atom_id res chain seq x y z
N MET A 1 -2.03 -15.74 3.62
CA MET A 1 -2.86 -14.55 3.90
C MET A 1 -4.19 -14.73 3.21
N GLY A 2 -5.30 -14.72 3.96
CA GLY A 2 -6.63 -14.75 3.37
C GLY A 2 -7.04 -13.32 3.01
N THR A 3 -7.26 -13.03 1.73
CA THR A 3 -7.88 -11.78 1.30
C THR A 3 -9.37 -11.87 1.60
N LEU A 4 -9.95 -10.89 2.29
CA LEU A 4 -11.40 -10.80 2.45
C LEU A 4 -12.03 -9.88 1.42
N ILE A 5 -13.22 -10.25 0.96
CA ILE A 5 -14.02 -9.46 0.03
C ILE A 5 -15.28 -8.99 0.77
N ASN A 6 -15.50 -7.68 0.81
CA ASN A 6 -16.73 -7.10 1.34
C ASN A 6 -17.83 -7.22 0.27
N LEU A 7 -18.92 -7.94 0.58
CA LEU A 7 -20.00 -8.20 -0.37
C LEU A 7 -21.12 -7.15 -0.35
N VAL A 8 -21.08 -6.23 0.62
CA VAL A 8 -22.02 -5.11 0.74
C VAL A 8 -21.28 -3.78 0.75
N GLU A 9 -21.97 -2.72 0.31
CA GLU A 9 -21.50 -1.34 0.46
C GLU A 9 -21.28 -1.04 1.95
N ASN A 10 -20.07 -0.57 2.30
CA ASN A 10 -19.70 -0.30 3.68
C ASN A 10 -20.66 0.74 4.27
N PRO A 11 -21.30 0.47 5.42
CA PRO A 11 -22.14 1.44 6.11
C PRO A 11 -21.36 2.57 6.80
N ALA A 12 -20.08 2.82 6.44
CA ALA A 12 -19.24 3.92 6.91
C ALA A 12 -19.74 5.32 6.49
N CYS A 13 -21.03 5.57 6.65
CA CYS A 13 -21.65 6.87 6.72
C CYS A 13 -22.24 7.00 8.13
N LYS A 14 -21.43 7.41 9.13
CA LYS A 14 -21.84 8.23 10.33
C LYS A 14 -20.91 8.21 11.57
N VAL A 15 -19.63 7.87 11.46
CA VAL A 15 -18.71 8.16 12.58
C VAL A 15 -18.38 9.65 12.58
N ASN A 16 -18.65 10.36 13.69
CA ASN A 16 -18.01 11.65 13.97
C ASN A 16 -17.09 11.51 15.20
N ALA A 17 -16.35 12.56 15.54
CA ALA A 17 -15.40 12.55 16.66
C ALA A 17 -16.03 12.23 18.05
N ALA A 18 -17.36 12.20 18.16
CA ALA A 18 -18.09 11.84 19.37
C ALA A 18 -18.66 10.39 19.34
N GLY A 19 -18.20 9.55 18.40
CA GLY A 19 -18.64 8.16 18.21
C GLY A 19 -19.78 8.01 17.20
N TRP A 20 -20.22 6.76 17.00
CA TRP A 20 -21.21 6.34 15.99
C TRP A 20 -22.58 7.07 16.05
N PHE A 21 -22.86 7.80 17.14
CA PHE A 21 -24.14 8.49 17.37
C PHE A 21 -23.99 9.82 18.11
N GLY A 22 -22.97 10.63 17.76
CA GLY A 22 -22.57 11.83 18.51
C GLY A 22 -23.68 12.54 19.28
N GLU A 23 -23.45 12.71 20.59
CA GLU A 23 -24.26 13.10 21.78
C GLU A 23 -25.71 13.65 21.68
N ALA A 24 -26.22 14.08 20.53
CA ALA A 24 -27.49 14.80 20.42
C ALA A 24 -28.57 13.99 19.70
N GLY A 25 -29.37 13.25 20.47
CA GLY A 25 -30.81 13.03 20.25
C GLY A 25 -31.26 12.27 19.00
N TRP A 26 -32.51 11.82 19.04
CA TRP A 26 -33.24 11.06 18.01
C TRP A 26 -33.43 11.79 16.66
N GLY A 27 -32.77 12.93 16.44
CA GLY A 27 -33.13 13.92 15.44
C GLY A 27 -32.19 14.06 14.23
N ARG A 28 -31.46 13.02 13.80
CA ARG A 28 -30.65 13.11 12.58
C ARG A 28 -31.39 12.59 11.36
N THR A 29 -31.98 13.51 10.60
CA THR A 29 -32.37 13.32 9.20
C THR A 29 -31.12 13.14 8.33
N THR A 30 -31.02 12.02 7.62
CA THR A 30 -30.01 11.84 6.57
C THR A 30 -30.66 11.37 5.28
N SER A 31 -30.03 11.59 4.15
CA SER A 31 -30.47 11.27 2.78
C SER A 31 -30.43 9.75 2.51
N ALA A 32 -31.36 9.24 1.70
CA ALA A 32 -31.55 7.82 1.41
C ALA A 32 -30.28 7.13 0.84
N HIS A 33 -29.84 6.03 1.47
CA HIS A 33 -28.88 5.07 0.90
C HIS A 33 -29.61 3.73 0.75
N ALA A 34 -29.32 3.02 -0.35
CA ALA A 34 -30.10 1.89 -0.86
C ALA A 34 -29.70 0.50 -0.30
N SER A 35 -28.82 0.42 0.71
CA SER A 35 -28.35 -0.86 1.24
C SER A 35 -29.28 -1.49 2.29
N LEU A 36 -30.22 -0.71 2.84
CA LEU A 36 -31.36 -1.18 3.64
C LEU A 36 -32.57 -0.26 3.34
N PRO A 37 -33.74 -0.79 2.92
CA PRO A 37 -34.97 -0.01 2.93
C PRO A 37 -35.20 0.54 4.34
N ARG A 38 -35.31 1.86 4.45
CA ARG A 38 -35.55 2.53 5.73
C ARG A 38 -36.91 2.11 6.29
N THR A 39 -36.90 1.54 7.47
CA THR A 39 -37.95 1.80 8.46
C THR A 39 -37.32 2.65 9.55
N THR A 40 -37.27 3.97 9.33
CA THR A 40 -37.08 4.90 10.45
C THR A 40 -38.34 4.81 11.31
N GLY A 41 -38.28 3.95 12.33
CA GLY A 41 -39.36 3.63 13.25
C GLY A 41 -39.89 2.21 13.07
N PHE A 42 -39.22 1.22 13.67
CA PHE A 42 -39.90 -0.01 14.07
C PHE A 42 -40.52 0.23 15.45
N ALA A 43 -41.77 0.70 15.46
CA ALA A 43 -42.67 0.52 16.59
C ALA A 43 -43.46 -0.78 16.34
N GLY A 44 -42.75 -1.90 16.19
CA GLY A 44 -43.37 -3.21 16.08
C GLY A 44 -44.00 -3.55 17.42
N THR A 45 -45.33 -3.51 17.49
CA THR A 45 -46.09 -3.83 18.71
C THR A 45 -46.25 -5.33 18.93
N ALA A 46 -45.66 -6.18 18.08
CA ALA A 46 -45.76 -7.63 18.17
C ALA A 46 -44.39 -8.32 18.02
N ALA A 47 -44.13 -9.30 18.88
CA ALA A 47 -42.99 -10.18 18.80
C ALA A 47 -42.99 -10.98 17.48
N GLY A 48 -41.87 -11.00 16.76
CA GLY A 48 -41.67 -11.84 15.56
C GLY A 48 -41.27 -11.15 14.26
N ASP A 49 -41.04 -9.83 14.26
CA ASP A 49 -40.62 -9.12 13.05
C ASP A 49 -39.16 -9.40 12.69
N VAL A 50 -38.91 -9.59 11.39
CA VAL A 50 -37.62 -10.02 10.84
C VAL A 50 -37.02 -8.91 9.99
N ILE A 51 -35.76 -8.53 10.26
CA ILE A 51 -35.02 -7.56 9.46
C ILE A 51 -34.04 -8.30 8.57
N CYS A 52 -34.15 -8.04 7.26
CA CYS A 52 -33.36 -8.65 6.22
C CYS A 52 -32.45 -7.60 5.55
N ALA A 53 -31.15 -7.88 5.47
CA ALA A 53 -30.23 -7.11 4.62
C ALA A 53 -30.51 -7.36 3.12
N ASN A 54 -29.91 -6.56 2.24
CA ASN A 54 -29.93 -6.87 0.81
C ASN A 54 -29.34 -8.26 0.54
N GLN A 55 -29.93 -8.96 -0.43
CA GLN A 55 -29.42 -10.24 -0.90
C GLN A 55 -28.02 -10.06 -1.49
N ILE A 56 -27.07 -10.88 -1.04
CA ILE A 56 -25.72 -10.96 -1.59
C ILE A 56 -25.54 -12.22 -2.43
N PRO A 57 -24.74 -12.18 -3.51
CA PRO A 57 -24.36 -13.39 -4.22
C PRO A 57 -23.48 -14.27 -3.33
N ILE A 58 -23.59 -15.59 -3.48
CA ILE A 58 -22.76 -16.54 -2.74
C ILE A 58 -21.94 -17.43 -3.68
N VAL A 59 -20.73 -17.73 -3.22
CA VAL A 59 -19.84 -18.76 -3.75
C VAL A 59 -19.95 -20.00 -2.86
N ALA A 60 -20.09 -21.17 -3.47
CA ALA A 60 -20.07 -22.46 -2.77
C ALA A 60 -18.76 -22.64 -1.97
N ASP A 61 -18.82 -23.42 -0.89
CA ASP A 61 -17.67 -23.78 -0.06
C ASP A 61 -16.88 -22.60 0.55
N SER A 62 -17.52 -21.44 0.68
CA SER A 62 -16.92 -20.23 1.23
C SER A 62 -17.46 -19.88 2.62
N TYR A 63 -16.70 -19.12 3.41
CA TYR A 63 -17.12 -18.64 4.74
C TYR A 63 -17.76 -17.27 4.63
N TYR A 64 -18.89 -17.10 5.31
CA TYR A 64 -19.61 -15.83 5.40
C TYR A 64 -19.65 -15.36 6.85
N VAL A 65 -19.28 -14.10 7.08
CA VAL A 65 -19.48 -13.47 8.39
C VAL A 65 -20.40 -12.27 8.22
N GLY A 66 -21.53 -12.31 8.92
CA GLY A 66 -22.49 -11.23 9.01
C GLY A 66 -22.29 -10.46 10.31
N SER A 67 -22.39 -9.13 10.28
CA SER A 67 -22.40 -8.29 11.49
C SER A 67 -23.49 -7.26 11.37
N VAL A 68 -24.08 -6.91 12.50
CA VAL A 68 -25.02 -5.80 12.62
C VAL A 68 -24.80 -5.01 13.92
N HIS A 69 -24.92 -3.69 13.84
CA HIS A 69 -24.94 -2.82 15.03
C HIS A 69 -26.38 -2.53 15.43
N ILE A 70 -26.72 -2.89 16.67
CA ILE A 70 -28.08 -2.79 17.22
C ILE A 70 -28.05 -1.96 18.49
N ARG A 71 -28.85 -0.89 18.54
CA ARG A 71 -29.11 -0.13 19.75
C ARG A 71 -30.50 -0.43 20.27
N ALA A 72 -30.60 -1.11 21.41
CA ALA A 72 -31.88 -1.45 22.00
C ALA A 72 -32.35 -0.32 22.94
N VAL A 73 -33.63 0.09 22.87
CA VAL A 73 -34.20 1.08 23.80
C VAL A 73 -34.43 0.46 25.18
N ALA A 74 -34.90 -0.79 25.21
CA ALA A 74 -35.00 -1.61 26.41
C ALA A 74 -34.07 -2.83 26.31
N ALA A 75 -33.73 -3.46 27.44
CA ALA A 75 -32.94 -4.68 27.40
C ALA A 75 -33.75 -5.78 26.68
N SER A 76 -33.14 -6.42 25.69
CA SER A 76 -33.81 -7.42 24.85
C SER A 76 -32.83 -8.50 24.42
N THR A 77 -33.36 -9.60 23.87
CA THR A 77 -32.53 -10.62 23.21
C THR A 77 -32.90 -10.64 21.73
N VAL A 78 -31.87 -10.56 20.89
CA VAL A 78 -32.00 -10.72 19.44
C VAL A 78 -31.27 -11.97 19.02
N THR A 79 -31.61 -12.48 17.85
CA THR A 79 -30.92 -13.59 17.23
C THR A 79 -30.48 -13.20 15.84
N VAL A 80 -29.28 -13.62 15.43
CA VAL A 80 -28.71 -13.25 14.13
C VAL A 80 -28.28 -14.51 13.36
N GLY A 81 -28.67 -14.59 12.10
CA GLY A 81 -28.42 -15.73 11.21
C GLY A 81 -28.45 -15.32 9.74
N PHE A 82 -28.30 -16.30 8.85
CA PHE A 82 -28.42 -16.12 7.41
C PHE A 82 -29.59 -16.91 6.87
N ASP A 83 -30.39 -16.30 6.01
CA ASP A 83 -31.36 -17.00 5.16
C ASP A 83 -30.75 -17.23 3.77
N TRP A 84 -30.89 -18.45 3.27
CA TRP A 84 -30.35 -18.90 1.99
C TRP A 84 -31.45 -18.96 0.95
N TYR A 85 -31.16 -18.47 -0.25
CA TYR A 85 -32.08 -18.45 -1.37
C TYR A 85 -31.39 -19.02 -2.61
N ASP A 86 -32.15 -19.71 -3.46
CA ASP A 86 -31.79 -19.87 -4.87
C ASP A 86 -32.30 -18.66 -5.67
N ASP A 87 -32.36 -18.74 -7.00
CA ASP A 87 -32.83 -17.64 -7.85
C ASP A 87 -34.33 -17.34 -7.69
N SER A 88 -35.12 -18.27 -7.14
CA SER A 88 -36.59 -18.21 -7.13
C SER A 88 -37.26 -18.38 -5.76
N SER A 89 -36.56 -18.89 -4.74
CA SER A 89 -37.16 -19.38 -3.50
C SER A 89 -36.21 -19.39 -2.31
N TYR A 90 -36.80 -19.37 -1.10
CA TYR A 90 -36.09 -19.61 0.16
C TYR A 90 -35.77 -21.10 0.30
N LEU A 91 -34.54 -21.40 0.71
CA LEU A 91 -34.06 -22.77 0.88
C LEU A 91 -34.05 -23.19 2.35
N SER A 92 -33.34 -22.42 3.20
CA SER A 92 -33.20 -22.70 4.63
C SER A 92 -32.57 -21.50 5.36
N SER A 93 -32.49 -21.57 6.68
CA SER A 93 -31.74 -20.62 7.50
C SER A 93 -30.55 -21.29 8.18
N SER A 94 -29.50 -20.53 8.45
CA SER A 94 -28.43 -20.95 9.35
C SER A 94 -28.95 -21.03 10.79
N SER A 95 -28.16 -21.64 11.67
CA SER A 95 -28.40 -21.50 13.11
C SER A 95 -28.34 -20.02 13.51
N PHE A 96 -29.37 -19.59 14.23
CA PHE A 96 -29.48 -18.23 14.75
C PHE A 96 -28.76 -18.15 16.10
N VAL A 97 -27.83 -17.19 16.23
CA VAL A 97 -27.03 -17.00 17.45
C VAL A 97 -27.71 -15.94 18.33
N PRO A 98 -28.05 -16.25 19.59
CA PRO A 98 -28.67 -15.28 20.49
C PRO A 98 -27.66 -14.28 21.06
N TYR A 99 -28.09 -13.03 21.18
CA TYR A 99 -27.33 -11.92 21.75
C TYR A 99 -28.20 -11.13 22.72
N THR A 100 -27.70 -10.92 23.94
CA THR A 100 -28.34 -10.07 24.93
C THR A 100 -27.91 -8.62 24.74
N LEU A 101 -28.88 -7.74 24.59
CA LEU A 101 -28.69 -6.30 24.38
C LEU A 101 -29.02 -5.55 25.67
N SER A 102 -28.18 -4.59 26.02
CA SER A 102 -28.44 -3.68 27.14
C SER A 102 -29.19 -2.43 26.67
N ALA A 103 -30.15 -1.98 27.48
CA ALA A 103 -30.93 -0.77 27.20
C ALA A 103 -30.02 0.46 26.98
N GLY A 104 -30.29 1.24 25.94
CA GLY A 104 -29.59 2.48 25.59
C GLY A 104 -28.22 2.30 24.92
N SER A 105 -27.67 1.08 24.91
CA SER A 105 -26.33 0.78 24.38
C SER A 105 -26.39 0.24 22.95
N THR A 106 -25.42 0.63 22.13
CA THR A 106 -25.18 0.00 20.83
C THR A 106 -24.31 -1.23 21.04
N THR A 107 -24.87 -2.39 20.75
CA THR A 107 -24.15 -3.67 20.79
C THR A 107 -23.93 -4.13 19.36
N ARG A 108 -22.70 -4.57 19.07
CA ARG A 108 -22.36 -5.24 17.83
C ARG A 108 -22.58 -6.72 18.00
N VAL A 109 -23.28 -7.32 17.06
CA VAL A 109 -23.57 -8.75 17.06
C VAL A 109 -23.16 -9.33 15.71
N ASN A 110 -22.58 -10.53 15.74
CA ASN A 110 -22.00 -11.15 14.56
C ASN A 110 -22.59 -12.56 14.38
N THR A 111 -22.56 -13.11 13.17
CA THR A 111 -22.86 -14.52 12.94
C THR A 111 -21.96 -15.04 11.83
N GLY A 112 -21.51 -16.28 11.94
CA GLY A 112 -20.56 -16.88 11.01
C GLY A 112 -21.11 -18.19 10.46
N VAL A 113 -20.94 -18.41 9.17
CA VAL A 113 -21.34 -19.63 8.45
C VAL A 113 -20.11 -20.13 7.68
N GLY A 114 -19.79 -21.41 7.81
CA GLY A 114 -18.57 -22.00 7.27
C GLY A 114 -18.36 -23.47 7.63
N ALA A 115 -17.27 -24.08 7.13
CA ALA A 115 -17.08 -25.53 7.14
C ALA A 115 -17.22 -26.13 8.55
N GLY A 116 -18.32 -26.85 8.77
CA GLY A 116 -18.58 -27.64 9.97
C GLY A 116 -19.82 -27.25 10.79
N ALA A 117 -20.34 -26.02 10.70
CA ALA A 117 -21.47 -25.59 11.54
C ALA A 117 -22.71 -25.08 10.78
N ALA A 118 -22.51 -24.56 9.57
CA ALA A 118 -23.55 -24.34 8.58
C ALA A 118 -22.80 -24.06 7.27
N VAL A 119 -22.95 -24.90 6.25
CA VAL A 119 -22.45 -24.61 4.91
C VAL A 119 -23.66 -24.09 4.12
N PRO A 120 -23.52 -23.13 3.19
CA PRO A 120 -24.62 -22.77 2.31
C PRO A 120 -25.26 -24.05 1.74
N PRO A 121 -26.59 -24.22 1.81
CA PRO A 121 -27.23 -25.43 1.32
C PRO A 121 -26.98 -25.57 -0.19
N ALA A 122 -26.89 -26.81 -0.67
CA ALA A 122 -26.68 -27.07 -2.10
C ALA A 122 -27.76 -26.35 -2.93
N GLY A 123 -27.32 -25.56 -3.92
CA GLY A 123 -28.20 -24.78 -4.78
C GLY A 123 -28.47 -23.35 -4.33
N ALA A 124 -27.98 -22.92 -3.16
CA ALA A 124 -28.05 -21.52 -2.78
C ALA A 124 -27.20 -20.65 -3.72
N THR A 125 -27.80 -19.59 -4.27
CA THR A 125 -27.14 -18.59 -5.12
C THR A 125 -27.07 -17.23 -4.42
N ARG A 126 -27.87 -17.05 -3.36
CA ARG A 126 -27.97 -15.81 -2.59
C ARG A 126 -28.09 -16.06 -1.09
N ALA A 127 -27.63 -15.09 -0.29
CA ALA A 127 -27.82 -15.07 1.15
C ALA A 127 -28.34 -13.72 1.64
N VAL A 128 -29.06 -13.74 2.76
CA VAL A 128 -29.57 -12.55 3.45
C VAL A 128 -29.18 -12.64 4.91
N LEU A 129 -28.53 -11.60 5.44
CA LEU A 129 -28.32 -11.48 6.89
C LEU A 129 -29.66 -11.14 7.55
N VAL A 130 -30.05 -11.96 8.51
CA VAL A 130 -31.34 -11.88 9.19
C VAL A 130 -31.14 -11.61 10.67
N VAL A 131 -31.88 -10.65 11.19
CA VAL A 131 -32.01 -10.40 12.62
C VAL A 131 -33.46 -10.62 13.03
N ALA A 132 -33.67 -11.49 14.02
CA ALA A 132 -34.99 -11.84 14.52
C ALA A 132 -35.06 -11.67 16.04
N GLY A 133 -36.25 -11.37 16.56
CA GLY A 133 -36.47 -11.04 17.96
C GLY A 133 -36.19 -9.57 18.26
N GLY A 134 -35.92 -9.25 19.53
CA GLY A 134 -35.75 -7.85 19.96
C GLY A 134 -37.08 -7.14 20.15
N ASP A 135 -37.89 -7.60 21.11
CA ASP A 135 -39.13 -6.91 21.46
C ASP A 135 -38.84 -5.47 21.92
N GLY A 136 -39.56 -4.50 21.36
CA GLY A 136 -39.44 -3.07 21.67
C GLY A 136 -38.76 -2.25 20.56
N GLU A 137 -38.53 -0.96 20.84
CA GLU A 137 -37.84 -0.07 19.91
C GLU A 137 -36.34 -0.44 19.86
N ALA A 138 -35.86 -0.96 18.73
CA ALA A 138 -34.43 -1.18 18.48
C ALA A 138 -34.02 -0.52 17.17
N GLN A 139 -32.83 0.08 17.14
CA GLN A 139 -32.26 0.72 15.96
C GLN A 139 -31.18 -0.15 15.34
N TYR A 140 -31.36 -0.49 14.07
CA TYR A 140 -30.43 -1.27 13.27
C TYR A 140 -29.74 -0.33 12.29
N THR A 141 -28.43 -0.17 12.41
CA THR A 141 -27.76 0.98 11.77
C THR A 141 -26.82 0.59 10.64
N ALA A 142 -26.24 -0.60 10.71
CA ALA A 142 -25.21 -1.04 9.80
C ALA A 142 -25.24 -2.57 9.72
N SER A 143 -25.28 -3.12 8.52
CA SER A 143 -25.02 -4.55 8.29
C SER A 143 -23.82 -4.71 7.37
N MET A 144 -23.00 -5.73 7.63
CA MET A 144 -21.87 -6.07 6.78
C MET A 144 -21.80 -7.58 6.58
N ILE A 145 -21.52 -8.02 5.36
CA ILE A 145 -21.29 -9.43 5.04
C ILE A 145 -19.93 -9.56 4.34
N THR A 146 -19.03 -10.36 4.92
CA THR A 146 -17.69 -10.60 4.38
C THR A 146 -17.54 -12.05 3.91
N LEU A 147 -16.79 -12.23 2.83
CA LEU A 147 -16.37 -13.53 2.31
C LEU A 147 -14.94 -13.81 2.77
N GLY A 148 -14.72 -14.96 3.42
CA GLY A 148 -13.40 -15.36 3.93
C GLY A 148 -13.08 -16.83 3.79
N SER A 149 -11.84 -17.18 4.18
CA SER A 149 -11.35 -18.56 4.21
C SER A 149 -11.38 -19.20 5.62
N THR A 150 -11.65 -18.39 6.66
CA THR A 150 -11.74 -18.79 8.07
C THR A 150 -12.80 -17.96 8.81
N LEU A 151 -13.47 -18.55 9.83
CA LEU A 151 -14.65 -17.99 10.51
C LEU A 151 -14.38 -16.71 11.34
N HIS A 152 -13.13 -16.43 11.69
CA HIS A 152 -12.78 -15.42 12.70
C HIS A 152 -12.40 -14.04 12.14
N ASP A 153 -12.43 -13.87 10.83
CA ASP A 153 -11.89 -12.69 10.17
C ASP A 153 -13.02 -11.73 9.80
N TYR A 154 -13.52 -10.94 10.76
CA TYR A 154 -14.45 -9.84 10.48
C TYR A 154 -13.70 -8.49 10.51
N PHE A 155 -13.86 -7.63 9.49
CA PHE A 155 -13.18 -6.32 9.39
C PHE A 155 -14.08 -5.21 8.85
N ASP A 156 -14.46 -4.23 9.68
CA ASP A 156 -15.28 -3.05 9.33
C ASP A 156 -14.47 -1.81 8.91
N GLY A 157 -13.14 -1.89 8.94
CA GLY A 157 -12.24 -0.75 8.71
C GLY A 157 -11.94 0.09 9.95
N ASP A 158 -12.67 -0.10 11.05
CA ASP A 158 -12.45 0.57 12.36
C ASP A 158 -11.88 -0.38 13.43
N SER A 159 -11.86 -1.68 13.16
CA SER A 159 -11.19 -2.66 14.01
C SER A 159 -9.69 -2.32 14.14
N PRO A 160 -9.10 -2.32 15.35
CA PRO A 160 -7.67 -2.04 15.52
C PRO A 160 -6.85 -2.96 14.61
N ARG A 161 -5.94 -2.39 13.81
CA ARG A 161 -5.05 -3.08 12.84
C ARG A 161 -5.65 -3.45 11.48
N ALA A 162 -6.82 -2.92 11.12
CA ALA A 162 -7.37 -3.07 9.77
C ALA A 162 -7.18 -1.79 8.94
N THR A 163 -6.89 -1.94 7.65
CA THR A 163 -6.89 -0.82 6.67
C THR A 163 -7.82 -1.19 5.52
N TRP A 164 -8.56 -0.20 5.02
CA TRP A 164 -9.55 -0.38 3.94
C TRP A 164 -9.09 0.31 2.66
N GLU A 165 -9.26 -0.37 1.52
CA GLU A 165 -9.06 0.21 0.19
C GLU A 165 -10.19 -0.21 -0.75
N GLY A 166 -10.70 0.73 -1.57
CA GLY A 166 -11.57 0.43 -2.71
C GLY A 166 -12.79 1.34 -2.86
N THR A 167 -13.84 0.83 -3.51
CA THR A 167 -15.15 1.50 -3.69
C THR A 167 -16.27 0.56 -3.23
N PRO A 168 -17.50 1.08 -2.94
CA PRO A 168 -18.67 0.26 -2.66
C PRO A 168 -18.85 -0.91 -3.65
N GLY A 169 -19.00 -2.14 -3.14
CA GLY A 169 -19.13 -3.36 -3.96
C GLY A 169 -17.82 -3.88 -4.57
N ASN A 170 -16.71 -3.16 -4.42
CA ASN A 170 -15.38 -3.55 -4.88
C ASN A 170 -14.31 -3.06 -3.88
N SER A 171 -14.47 -3.42 -2.61
CA SER A 171 -13.51 -3.05 -1.57
C SER A 171 -12.87 -4.27 -0.91
N ARG A 172 -11.61 -4.09 -0.52
CA ARG A 172 -10.79 -5.09 0.17
C ARG A 172 -10.43 -4.56 1.55
N SER A 173 -10.58 -5.41 2.55
CA SER A 173 -10.09 -5.16 3.89
C SER A 173 -8.87 -6.04 4.12
N TYR A 174 -7.77 -5.45 4.61
CA TYR A 174 -6.55 -6.19 4.95
C TYR A 174 -6.36 -6.17 6.46
N LEU A 175 -6.05 -7.35 7.04
CA LEU A 175 -5.61 -7.46 8.43
C LEU A 175 -4.09 -7.43 8.48
N ILE A 176 -3.52 -6.48 9.22
CA ILE A 176 -2.09 -6.47 9.53
C ILE A 176 -1.84 -7.57 10.56
N THR A 177 -1.66 -8.81 10.08
CA THR A 177 -1.35 -10.02 10.87
C THR A 177 0.13 -10.17 11.18
N GLY A 178 0.84 -9.05 11.31
CA GLY A 178 2.09 -9.05 12.05
C GLY A 178 1.79 -9.29 13.53
N ASP A 179 1.49 -10.54 13.90
CA ASP A 179 2.03 -11.04 15.16
C ASP A 179 3.53 -11.06 14.96
N ASP A 180 4.16 -9.93 15.26
CA ASP A 180 5.58 -9.90 15.58
C ASP A 180 5.76 -10.74 16.84
N SER A 181 5.86 -12.06 16.66
CA SER A 181 6.56 -12.87 17.65
C SER A 181 8.03 -12.47 17.56
N TRP A 182 8.45 -11.56 18.45
CA TRP A 182 9.86 -11.30 18.69
C TRP A 182 10.45 -12.58 19.27
N GLY A 183 11.07 -13.39 18.44
CA GLY A 183 11.91 -14.50 18.87
C GLY A 183 13.21 -13.93 19.44
N TRP A 184 13.27 -13.77 20.76
CA TRP A 184 14.53 -13.50 21.45
C TRP A 184 15.28 -14.84 21.55
N ALA A 185 16.24 -15.07 20.65
CA ALA A 185 17.22 -16.14 20.83
C ALA A 185 18.39 -15.58 21.64
N ASP A 186 18.34 -15.74 22.97
CA ASP A 186 19.52 -15.65 23.81
C ASP A 186 20.25 -17.01 23.77
N SER A 187 21.57 -16.96 23.60
CA SER A 187 22.45 -18.13 23.70
C SER A 187 22.80 -18.53 25.14
N GLY A 188 22.26 -17.83 26.13
CA GLY A 188 22.37 -18.16 27.55
C GLY A 188 21.05 -18.64 28.16
N ASP A 189 21.13 -19.68 28.99
CA ASP A 189 20.04 -20.24 29.81
C ASP A 189 19.50 -19.22 30.84
N GLN A 190 18.80 -18.17 30.42
CA GLN A 190 18.02 -17.33 31.35
C GLN A 190 16.63 -17.00 30.81
N THR A 191 15.63 -17.28 31.65
CA THR A 191 14.22 -16.96 31.43
C THR A 191 13.96 -15.46 31.59
N ALA A 192 13.49 -14.80 30.53
CA ALA A 192 13.01 -13.43 30.57
C ALA A 192 11.54 -13.37 31.08
N THR A 193 11.26 -12.53 32.07
CA THR A 193 9.89 -12.20 32.50
C THR A 193 9.35 -11.02 31.69
N GLN A 194 8.20 -11.21 31.06
CA GLN A 194 7.50 -10.18 30.28
C GLN A 194 6.94 -9.09 31.22
N PRO A 195 7.32 -7.80 31.06
CA PRO A 195 6.60 -6.73 31.75
C PRO A 195 5.29 -6.51 31.00
N GLY A 196 4.18 -6.94 31.60
CA GLY A 196 2.84 -6.59 31.11
C GLY A 196 2.50 -5.13 31.43
N PRO A 197 1.68 -4.45 30.63
CA PRO A 197 1.25 -3.09 30.93
C PRO A 197 0.22 -3.12 32.07
N THR A 198 0.50 -2.39 33.14
CA THR A 198 -0.50 -2.02 34.15
C THR A 198 -0.79 -0.52 34.00
N GLY A 199 -1.98 -0.18 33.50
CA GLY A 199 -2.43 1.21 33.42
C GLY A 199 -2.79 1.62 32.00
N GLN A 200 -3.83 2.45 31.91
CA GLN A 200 -4.36 3.01 30.66
C GLN A 200 -3.30 3.88 29.97
N ASP A 201 -2.64 3.36 28.94
CA ASP A 201 -1.95 4.19 27.96
C ASP A 201 -2.30 3.73 26.55
N THR A 202 -2.82 4.68 25.78
CA THR A 202 -3.10 4.54 24.35
C THR A 202 -1.77 4.62 23.60
N ALA A 203 -1.20 3.48 23.23
CA ALA A 203 -0.08 3.43 22.30
C ALA A 203 -0.50 2.67 21.03
N THR A 204 -0.76 3.43 19.97
CA THR A 204 -0.76 2.96 18.59
C THR A 204 0.60 3.31 18.00
N TRP A 205 1.32 2.35 17.45
CA TRP A 205 2.15 2.35 16.20
C TRP A 205 2.98 1.05 16.20
N GLY A 206 3.03 0.36 15.06
CA GLY A 206 3.92 -0.79 14.86
C GLY A 206 5.33 -0.30 14.54
N GLU A 207 6.27 -0.55 15.45
CA GLU A 207 7.66 -0.12 15.31
C GLU A 207 8.58 -1.27 14.90
N THR A 208 9.39 -1.08 13.86
CA THR A 208 10.76 -1.61 13.89
C THR A 208 11.61 -0.65 14.70
N GLY A 209 12.03 -1.07 15.91
CA GLY A 209 13.04 -0.36 16.69
C GLY A 209 14.43 -0.53 16.09
N ALA A 210 15.21 0.55 16.05
CA ALA A 210 16.66 0.48 15.87
C ALA A 210 17.32 1.06 17.13
N ALA A 211 17.87 0.19 17.98
CA ALA A 211 18.84 0.58 18.99
C ALA A 211 20.23 0.17 18.48
N THR A 212 21.13 1.13 18.24
CA THR A 212 22.55 0.84 18.02
C THR A 212 23.32 1.35 19.23
N GLY A 213 23.71 0.44 20.13
CA GLY A 213 24.61 0.74 21.25
C GLY A 213 25.96 0.06 21.03
N SER A 214 27.05 0.83 20.99
CA SER A 214 28.41 0.30 21.11
C SER A 214 28.93 0.60 22.52
N GLY A 215 28.91 -0.40 23.40
CA GLY A 215 29.40 -0.30 24.78
C GLY A 215 29.83 -1.66 25.32
N THR A 216 30.84 -1.68 26.19
CA THR A 216 31.35 -2.88 26.84
C THR A 216 30.49 -3.29 28.03
N ARG A 217 29.87 -4.46 27.93
CA ARG A 217 29.27 -5.40 28.89
C ARG A 217 28.49 -4.93 30.14
N ASP A 218 28.55 -3.70 30.65
CA ASP A 218 27.81 -3.32 31.86
C ASP A 218 27.10 -1.94 31.80
N ASP A 219 26.97 -1.33 30.61
CA ASP A 219 26.15 -0.12 30.48
C ASP A 219 24.67 -0.47 30.20
N PRO A 220 23.72 -0.10 31.08
CA PRO A 220 22.30 -0.22 30.77
C PRO A 220 21.98 0.65 29.54
N ILE A 221 21.41 0.04 28.50
CA ILE A 221 20.81 0.77 27.37
C ILE A 221 19.64 1.58 27.94
N SER A 222 19.92 2.84 28.23
CA SER A 222 18.92 3.84 28.55
C SER A 222 18.31 4.29 27.24
N TRP A 223 17.00 4.07 27.07
CA TRP A 223 16.21 4.74 26.04
C TRP A 223 16.13 6.22 26.44
N GLY A 224 17.16 7.00 26.10
CA GLY A 224 17.08 8.45 26.18
C GLY A 224 15.97 8.93 25.24
N GLU A 225 15.23 9.95 25.64
CA GLU A 225 14.09 10.56 24.91
C GLU A 225 14.47 11.21 23.55
N SER A 226 15.57 10.76 22.91
CA SER A 226 16.21 11.34 21.73
C SER A 226 16.81 10.26 20.83
N GLY A 227 16.03 9.22 20.50
CA GLY A 227 16.40 8.24 19.49
C GLY A 227 15.86 8.60 18.11
N LEU A 228 16.73 8.68 17.10
CA LEU A 228 16.31 8.77 15.70
C LEU A 228 15.62 7.45 15.31
N ILE A 229 14.31 7.50 15.07
CA ILE A 229 13.51 6.35 14.61
C ILE A 229 13.40 6.42 13.10
N VAL A 230 13.71 5.30 12.43
CA VAL A 230 13.64 5.18 10.97
C VAL A 230 12.65 4.10 10.59
N ALA A 231 11.65 4.49 9.79
CA ALA A 231 10.76 3.56 9.13
C ALA A 231 11.17 3.43 7.66
N SER A 232 11.05 2.21 7.13
CA SER A 232 11.12 2.01 5.69
C SER A 232 10.18 0.90 5.25
N GLY A 233 9.63 1.04 4.04
CA GLY A 233 8.69 0.09 3.45
C GLY A 233 8.85 -0.01 1.94
N TYR A 234 8.65 -1.21 1.41
CA TYR A 234 8.56 -1.41 -0.03
C TYR A 234 7.13 -1.09 -0.49
N ASP A 235 7.01 -0.16 -1.43
CA ASP A 235 5.76 0.24 -2.07
C ASP A 235 5.74 -0.42 -3.46
N ASP A 236 5.00 -1.52 -3.55
CA ASP A 236 4.86 -2.27 -4.79
C ASP A 236 4.01 -1.53 -5.82
N ASP A 237 3.22 -0.50 -5.49
CA ASP A 237 2.42 0.19 -6.51
C ASP A 237 3.24 1.21 -7.30
N HIS A 238 4.35 1.67 -6.73
CA HIS A 238 5.27 2.61 -7.37
C HIS A 238 6.66 2.03 -7.64
N GLY A 239 6.91 0.80 -7.20
CA GLY A 239 8.19 0.11 -7.35
C GLY A 239 9.31 0.88 -6.65
N ARG A 240 9.12 1.29 -5.41
CA ARG A 240 10.08 2.11 -4.63
C ARG A 240 10.26 1.60 -3.21
N ILE A 241 11.36 1.98 -2.57
CA ILE A 241 11.49 1.89 -1.11
C ILE A 241 11.27 3.29 -0.54
N ARG A 242 10.27 3.44 0.32
CA ARG A 242 10.00 4.67 1.05
C ARG A 242 10.74 4.66 2.38
N VAL A 243 11.41 5.75 2.71
CA VAL A 243 12.16 5.96 3.96
C VAL A 243 11.62 7.20 4.65
N GLU A 244 11.31 7.06 5.94
CA GLU A 244 10.87 8.13 6.83
C GLU A 244 11.67 8.11 8.12
N ALA A 245 11.87 9.28 8.73
CA ALA A 245 12.53 9.38 10.02
C ALA A 245 11.95 10.48 10.90
N ILE A 246 11.91 10.19 12.21
CA ILE A 246 11.48 11.08 13.30
C ILE A 246 12.49 11.01 14.46
N GLY A 247 12.41 11.94 15.41
CA GLY A 247 13.32 11.98 16.54
C GLY A 247 14.66 12.65 16.23
N PHE A 248 14.71 13.54 15.24
CA PHE A 248 15.91 14.36 15.01
C PHE A 248 16.14 15.33 16.18
N PRO A 249 17.40 15.53 16.63
CA PRO A 249 17.73 16.51 17.66
C PRO A 249 17.32 17.93 17.26
N ALA A 250 16.98 18.75 18.26
CA ALA A 250 16.74 20.17 18.08
C ALA A 250 17.94 20.84 17.37
N GLY A 251 17.65 21.69 16.38
CA GLY A 251 18.67 22.33 15.53
C GLY A 251 19.05 21.55 14.27
N THR A 252 18.57 20.31 14.10
CA THR A 252 18.65 19.63 12.79
C THR A 252 17.74 20.36 11.79
N ILE A 253 18.30 20.87 10.70
CA ILE A 253 17.56 21.61 9.68
C ILE A 253 17.34 20.80 8.40
N CYS A 254 18.15 19.76 8.19
CA CYS A 254 18.09 18.91 7.00
C CYS A 254 18.46 17.47 7.33
N ALA A 255 17.91 16.51 6.60
CA ALA A 255 18.31 15.11 6.61
C ALA A 255 18.73 14.67 5.21
N VAL A 256 19.79 13.88 5.12
CA VAL A 256 20.26 13.26 3.87
C VAL A 256 20.16 11.74 3.99
N VAL A 257 19.47 11.12 3.05
CA VAL A 257 19.33 9.66 2.96
C VAL A 257 20.35 9.11 1.97
N TYR A 258 21.15 8.17 2.44
CA TYR A 258 22.06 7.35 1.63
C TYR A 258 21.55 5.92 1.59
N SER A 259 21.83 5.21 0.50
CA SER A 259 21.59 3.78 0.36
C SER A 259 22.84 3.05 -0.13
N ARG A 260 22.90 1.75 0.15
CA ARG A 260 23.88 0.80 -0.39
C ARG A 260 23.34 -0.62 -0.32
N PRO A 261 23.82 -1.55 -1.17
CA PRO A 261 23.65 -2.97 -0.91
C PRO A 261 24.23 -3.34 0.47
N ALA A 262 23.53 -4.18 1.23
CA ALA A 262 23.98 -4.63 2.54
C ALA A 262 25.36 -5.31 2.43
N GLY A 263 26.29 -4.90 3.29
CA GLY A 263 27.69 -5.35 3.26
C GLY A 263 28.60 -4.58 2.30
N SER A 264 28.08 -3.72 1.43
CA SER A 264 28.91 -2.81 0.61
C SER A 264 29.55 -1.71 1.48
N THR A 265 30.69 -1.16 1.04
CA THR A 265 31.35 -0.02 1.71
C THR A 265 30.99 1.33 1.12
N VAL A 266 30.46 1.36 -0.11
CA VAL A 266 30.16 2.60 -0.84
C VAL A 266 28.72 3.02 -0.57
N TRP A 267 28.55 4.24 -0.05
CA TRP A 267 27.26 4.88 0.14
C TRP A 267 26.94 5.77 -1.06
N THR A 268 25.73 5.64 -1.59
CA THR A 268 25.19 6.51 -2.64
C THR A 268 24.07 7.34 -2.05
N GLN A 269 24.03 8.64 -2.31
CA GLN A 269 22.89 9.45 -1.89
C GLN A 269 21.64 9.03 -2.69
N VAL A 270 20.53 8.79 -1.99
CA VAL A 270 19.24 8.53 -2.65
C VAL A 270 18.82 9.81 -3.39
N ARG A 271 18.37 9.66 -4.64
CA ARG A 271 17.89 10.77 -5.45
C ARG A 271 16.75 11.51 -4.75
N GLY A 272 16.88 12.84 -4.63
CA GLY A 272 15.92 13.64 -3.85
C GLY A 272 15.92 13.33 -2.35
N GLY A 273 16.92 12.61 -1.84
CA GLY A 273 17.05 12.18 -0.45
C GLY A 273 17.54 13.25 0.52
N LYS A 274 17.80 14.48 0.04
CA LYS A 274 18.01 15.66 0.90
C LYS A 274 16.65 16.30 1.16
N VAL A 275 16.22 16.30 2.41
CA VAL A 275 14.90 16.83 2.85
C VAL A 275 15.09 17.77 4.03
N SER A 276 14.25 18.79 4.16
CA SER A 276 14.23 19.63 5.36
C SER A 276 13.74 18.83 6.57
N VAL A 277 14.13 19.25 7.76
CA VAL A 277 13.67 18.69 9.04
C VAL A 277 12.89 19.77 9.78
N SER A 278 11.69 19.42 10.23
CA SER A 278 10.81 20.31 11.00
C SER A 278 10.16 19.53 12.15
N GLY A 279 10.14 20.11 13.35
CA GLY A 279 9.58 19.44 14.53
C GLY A 279 10.23 18.10 14.87
N GLY A 280 11.52 17.93 14.56
CA GLY A 280 12.24 16.66 14.77
C GLY A 280 11.86 15.55 13.76
N ARG A 281 11.20 15.88 12.64
CA ARG A 281 10.76 14.93 11.60
C ARG A 281 11.22 15.39 10.21
N MET A 282 11.49 14.43 9.31
CA MET A 282 11.66 14.76 7.88
C MET A 282 10.39 15.42 7.33
N ALA A 283 10.51 16.55 6.65
CA ALA A 283 9.36 17.28 6.10
C ALA A 283 8.55 16.45 5.07
N ARG A 284 9.18 15.45 4.45
CA ARG A 284 8.53 14.47 3.58
C ARG A 284 9.28 13.13 3.60
N PRO A 285 8.63 12.01 3.26
CA PRO A 285 9.32 10.77 2.94
C PRO A 285 10.34 10.95 1.80
N VAL A 286 11.36 10.10 1.83
CA VAL A 286 12.32 9.93 0.73
C VAL A 286 12.02 8.63 0.02
N ASP A 287 11.84 8.70 -1.29
CA ASP A 287 11.53 7.56 -2.13
C ASP A 287 12.76 7.14 -2.95
N ASP A 288 13.24 5.92 -2.71
CA ASP A 288 14.32 5.30 -3.49
C ASP A 288 13.71 4.46 -4.62
N TYR A 289 13.76 4.99 -5.84
CA TYR A 289 13.35 4.29 -7.06
C TYR A 289 14.49 3.47 -7.70
N GLU A 290 15.71 3.57 -7.17
CA GLU A 290 16.94 3.02 -7.76
C GLU A 290 17.55 1.92 -6.89
N TYR A 291 16.80 1.42 -5.91
CA TYR A 291 17.19 0.28 -5.07
C TYR A 291 17.51 -0.95 -5.94
N THR A 292 18.36 -1.84 -5.44
CA THR A 292 18.70 -3.08 -6.16
C THR A 292 17.69 -4.18 -5.82
N ALA A 293 16.92 -4.62 -6.82
CA ALA A 293 15.94 -5.70 -6.67
C ALA A 293 16.54 -6.99 -6.06
N GLY A 294 15.83 -7.56 -5.08
CA GLY A 294 16.16 -8.79 -4.35
C GLY A 294 17.45 -8.75 -3.55
N VAL A 295 18.10 -7.59 -3.46
CA VAL A 295 19.28 -7.38 -2.62
C VAL A 295 18.86 -6.57 -1.40
N PRO A 296 19.14 -7.05 -0.17
CA PRO A 296 18.92 -6.23 1.01
C PRO A 296 19.72 -4.93 0.90
N MET A 297 19.04 -3.80 0.99
CA MET A 297 19.60 -2.46 0.96
C MET A 297 19.71 -1.92 2.38
N THR A 298 20.87 -1.38 2.75
CA THR A 298 21.05 -0.59 3.97
C THR A 298 20.84 0.88 3.64
N TYR A 299 19.94 1.53 4.37
CA TYR A 299 19.76 2.97 4.33
C TYR A 299 20.49 3.63 5.49
N ARG A 300 21.06 4.82 5.29
CA ARG A 300 21.67 5.65 6.32
C ARG A 300 21.09 7.04 6.24
N ILE A 301 20.45 7.46 7.32
CA ILE A 301 19.86 8.79 7.46
C ILE A 301 20.86 9.63 8.25
N VAL A 302 21.26 10.78 7.73
CA VAL A 302 22.19 11.71 8.39
C VAL A 302 21.47 13.02 8.63
N GLY A 303 21.25 13.39 9.89
CA GLY A 303 20.74 14.71 10.28
C GLY A 303 21.87 15.75 10.25
N LEU A 304 21.61 16.92 9.65
CA LEU A 304 22.54 18.04 9.52
C LEU A 304 21.93 19.30 10.16
N SER A 305 22.73 20.01 10.96
CA SER A 305 22.35 21.32 11.53
C SER A 305 22.97 22.51 10.80
N SER A 306 23.84 22.26 9.82
CA SER A 306 24.54 23.28 9.05
C SER A 306 23.69 23.78 7.87
N PRO A 307 23.62 25.10 7.63
CA PRO A 307 23.02 25.66 6.42
C PRO A 307 23.81 25.23 5.17
N GLU A 308 23.15 25.32 4.02
CA GLU A 308 23.76 24.95 2.74
C GLU A 308 25.04 25.77 2.47
N GLY A 309 26.14 25.08 2.17
CA GLY A 309 27.47 25.70 1.95
C GLY A 309 28.34 25.81 3.20
N ALA A 310 27.88 25.37 4.37
CA ALA A 310 28.71 25.22 5.57
C ALA A 310 29.21 23.77 5.74
N ALA A 311 30.21 23.57 6.59
CA ALA A 311 30.69 22.23 6.93
C ALA A 311 29.59 21.44 7.64
N ASP A 312 29.39 20.20 7.20
CA ASP A 312 28.35 19.32 7.73
C ASP A 312 28.58 18.97 9.21
N VAL A 313 27.61 19.33 10.06
CA VAL A 313 27.56 18.91 11.45
C VAL A 313 26.51 17.81 11.58
N VAL A 314 26.98 16.57 11.73
CA VAL A 314 26.11 15.39 11.87
C VAL A 314 25.51 15.35 13.27
N THR A 315 24.18 15.39 13.35
CA THR A 315 23.44 15.38 14.63
C THR A 315 22.87 14.02 14.98
N ALA A 316 22.56 13.18 13.99
CA ALA A 316 22.01 11.85 14.21
C ALA A 316 22.34 10.90 13.04
N THR A 317 22.38 9.59 13.32
CA THR A 317 22.50 8.55 12.29
C THR A 317 21.73 7.30 12.68
N ALA A 318 20.98 6.74 11.73
CA ALA A 318 20.28 5.47 11.89
C ALA A 318 20.35 4.65 10.60
N GLN A 319 20.22 3.33 10.75
CA GLN A 319 20.24 2.39 9.63
C GLN A 319 19.05 1.44 9.66
N VAL A 320 18.55 1.11 8.47
CA VAL A 320 17.52 0.10 8.28
C VAL A 320 17.85 -0.75 7.06
N ILE A 321 17.58 -2.05 7.14
CA ILE A 321 17.78 -3.00 6.05
C ILE A 321 16.42 -3.36 5.45
N ARG A 322 16.28 -3.23 4.12
CA ARG A 322 15.08 -3.64 3.38
C ARG A 322 15.42 -4.32 2.08
N SER A 323 14.67 -5.36 1.73
CA SER A 323 14.68 -5.93 0.39
C SER A 323 13.38 -5.53 -0.30
N GLY A 324 13.48 -5.04 -1.53
CA GLY A 324 12.36 -5.08 -2.47
C GLY A 324 12.71 -6.14 -3.50
N ASP A 325 11.95 -7.22 -3.59
CA ASP A 325 12.06 -8.16 -4.72
C ASP A 325 10.78 -8.04 -5.52
N PRO A 326 10.74 -7.15 -6.52
CA PRO A 326 9.52 -6.97 -7.27
C PRO A 326 9.25 -8.27 -8.03
N ALA A 327 8.03 -8.80 -7.91
CA ALA A 327 7.63 -9.99 -8.67
C ALA A 327 7.58 -9.74 -10.19
N HIS A 328 7.64 -8.46 -10.60
CA HIS A 328 7.56 -8.00 -11.97
C HIS A 328 8.68 -6.99 -12.26
N ALA A 329 9.13 -6.93 -13.52
CA ALA A 329 10.03 -5.88 -13.94
C ALA A 329 9.29 -4.53 -13.96
N TRP A 330 10.03 -3.44 -13.88
CA TRP A 330 9.48 -2.09 -13.94
C TRP A 330 10.13 -1.27 -15.04
N ILE A 331 9.32 -0.44 -15.69
CA ILE A 331 9.79 0.74 -16.41
C ILE A 331 9.52 1.93 -15.51
N LYS A 332 10.59 2.59 -15.04
CA LYS A 332 10.50 3.75 -14.15
C LYS A 332 10.89 5.02 -14.89
N PHE A 333 10.08 6.05 -14.71
CA PHE A 333 10.29 7.39 -15.28
C PHE A 333 10.79 8.28 -14.15
N ILE A 334 12.11 8.41 -14.01
CA ILE A 334 12.74 9.04 -12.85
C ILE A 334 12.26 10.49 -12.63
N ALA A 335 12.03 11.24 -13.71
CA ALA A 335 11.51 12.60 -13.65
C ALA A 335 10.00 12.67 -13.34
N ALA A 336 9.26 11.61 -13.64
CA ALA A 336 7.80 11.53 -13.51
C ALA A 336 7.37 10.20 -12.85
N PRO A 337 7.64 9.98 -11.54
CA PRO A 337 7.44 8.67 -10.93
C PRO A 337 5.98 8.17 -10.91
N TYR A 338 5.01 9.06 -11.07
CA TYR A 338 3.59 8.71 -11.23
C TYR A 338 3.33 7.93 -12.54
N LEU A 339 4.29 7.92 -13.47
CA LEU A 339 4.28 7.12 -14.70
C LEU A 339 5.03 5.80 -14.57
N ASN A 340 5.61 5.48 -13.41
CA ASN A 340 6.21 4.17 -13.20
C ASN A 340 5.17 3.07 -13.45
N ARG A 341 5.56 2.02 -14.18
CA ARG A 341 4.68 0.89 -14.48
C ARG A 341 5.35 -0.45 -14.21
N LYS A 342 4.59 -1.36 -13.60
CA LYS A 342 4.89 -2.79 -13.64
C LYS A 342 4.76 -3.26 -15.08
N ILE A 343 5.70 -4.05 -15.54
CA ILE A 343 5.68 -4.66 -16.86
C ILE A 343 5.84 -6.17 -16.75
N THR A 344 5.09 -6.88 -17.60
CA THR A 344 5.34 -8.31 -17.81
C THR A 344 6.37 -8.46 -18.91
N LEU A 345 7.62 -8.72 -18.52
CA LEU A 345 8.71 -8.97 -19.47
C LEU A 345 8.54 -10.37 -20.07
N THR A 346 8.29 -10.46 -21.38
CA THR A 346 8.09 -11.74 -22.09
C THR A 346 9.36 -12.26 -22.76
N GLY A 347 10.34 -11.39 -22.99
CA GLY A 347 11.62 -11.73 -23.62
C GLY A 347 12.50 -10.50 -23.84
N TRP A 348 13.72 -10.71 -24.33
CA TRP A 348 14.61 -9.65 -24.77
C TRP A 348 15.63 -10.18 -25.79
N SER A 349 16.15 -9.30 -26.64
CA SER A 349 17.22 -9.63 -27.58
C SER A 349 18.54 -9.88 -26.86
N PRO A 350 19.54 -10.51 -27.51
CA PRO A 350 20.91 -10.50 -26.99
C PRO A 350 21.39 -9.06 -26.75
N ILE A 351 22.15 -8.86 -25.67
CA ILE A 351 22.77 -7.58 -25.35
C ILE A 351 23.96 -7.37 -26.29
N THR A 352 23.92 -6.32 -27.10
CA THR A 352 24.98 -6.00 -28.06
C THR A 352 25.71 -4.72 -27.67
N ARG A 353 26.97 -4.57 -28.12
CA ARG A 353 27.75 -3.33 -28.03
C ARG A 353 28.44 -3.12 -29.37
N ALA A 354 28.22 -1.99 -30.02
CA ALA A 354 28.89 -1.71 -31.28
C ALA A 354 30.37 -1.43 -31.01
N ALA A 355 31.25 -2.09 -31.77
CA ALA A 355 32.67 -1.75 -31.79
C ALA A 355 32.86 -0.45 -32.58
N ARG A 356 33.73 0.43 -32.09
CA ARG A 356 34.17 1.65 -32.80
C ARG A 356 35.56 1.47 -33.44
N ASN A 357 35.93 0.20 -33.63
CA ASN A 357 37.25 -0.16 -34.11
C ASN A 357 37.28 -0.03 -35.63
N ALA A 358 38.38 0.48 -36.16
CA ALA A 358 38.64 0.52 -37.59
C ALA A 358 39.88 -0.31 -37.90
N THR A 359 39.81 -1.13 -38.96
CA THR A 359 40.94 -1.92 -39.45
C THR A 359 41.42 -1.31 -40.75
N TYR A 360 42.70 -0.97 -40.82
CA TYR A 360 43.33 -0.35 -41.98
C TYR A 360 44.34 -1.31 -42.61
N ASP A 361 44.09 -1.67 -43.86
CA ASP A 361 45.06 -2.40 -44.68
C ASP A 361 46.13 -1.41 -45.19
N VAL A 362 47.31 -1.45 -44.57
CA VAL A 362 48.42 -0.55 -44.91
C VAL A 362 49.33 -1.22 -45.95
N LYS A 363 49.46 -0.60 -47.12
CA LYS A 363 50.35 -1.07 -48.18
C LYS A 363 51.78 -1.30 -47.64
N GLY A 364 52.34 -2.48 -47.90
CA GLY A 364 53.67 -2.88 -47.41
C GLY A 364 53.67 -3.55 -46.04
N ARG A 365 52.50 -3.74 -45.41
CA ARG A 365 52.34 -4.58 -44.22
C ARG A 365 51.51 -5.82 -44.58
N ILE A 366 51.89 -6.97 -44.03
CA ILE A 366 51.12 -8.22 -44.13
C ILE A 366 49.95 -8.21 -43.13
N PRO A 367 50.16 -7.89 -41.83
CA PRO A 367 49.03 -7.71 -40.91
C PRO A 367 48.46 -6.28 -41.00
N PRO A 368 47.12 -6.11 -40.95
CA PRO A 368 46.49 -4.80 -40.92
C PRO A 368 46.81 -4.04 -39.61
N VAL A 369 46.65 -2.72 -39.65
CA VAL A 369 46.70 -1.88 -38.45
C VAL A 369 45.28 -1.72 -37.91
N VAL A 370 45.05 -2.11 -36.66
CA VAL A 370 43.76 -1.95 -36.00
C VAL A 370 43.82 -0.72 -35.10
N VAL A 371 42.90 0.22 -35.31
CA VAL A 371 42.60 1.30 -34.37
C VAL A 371 41.48 0.82 -33.47
N THR A 372 41.81 0.57 -32.20
CA THR A 372 40.86 0.14 -31.18
C THR A 372 40.29 1.35 -30.45
N ASP A 373 38.99 1.34 -30.17
CA ASP A 373 38.32 2.31 -29.31
C ASP A 373 37.43 1.58 -28.29
N VAL A 374 36.92 2.30 -27.29
CA VAL A 374 35.98 1.77 -26.31
C VAL A 374 34.66 1.45 -27.02
N HIS A 375 34.14 0.24 -26.80
CA HIS A 375 32.84 -0.18 -27.32
C HIS A 375 31.73 0.81 -26.92
N SER A 376 30.66 0.89 -27.72
CA SER A 376 29.50 1.71 -27.37
C SER A 376 28.76 1.15 -26.14
N SER A 377 27.80 1.92 -25.63
CA SER A 377 26.81 1.47 -24.65
C SER A 377 26.12 0.16 -25.06
N ARG A 378 25.62 -0.58 -24.07
CA ARG A 378 24.77 -1.75 -24.32
C ARG A 378 23.51 -1.34 -25.07
N ARG A 379 23.07 -2.20 -25.99
CA ARG A 379 21.78 -2.12 -26.67
C ARG A 379 21.04 -3.42 -26.50
N VAL A 380 19.75 -3.34 -26.21
CA VAL A 380 18.85 -4.48 -26.03
C VAL A 380 17.44 -4.09 -26.45
N GLU A 381 16.73 -4.96 -27.16
CA GLU A 381 15.29 -4.81 -27.39
C GLU A 381 14.56 -5.65 -26.34
N ILE A 382 13.71 -5.04 -25.53
CA ILE A 382 12.85 -5.78 -24.60
C ILE A 382 11.49 -6.05 -25.23
N GLN A 383 10.90 -7.18 -24.87
CA GLN A 383 9.53 -7.55 -25.22
C GLN A 383 8.66 -7.49 -23.97
N VAL A 384 7.61 -6.67 -24.03
CA VAL A 384 6.71 -6.41 -22.89
C VAL A 384 5.28 -6.75 -23.28
N ARG A 385 4.49 -7.22 -22.31
CA ARG A 385 3.05 -7.41 -22.47
C ARG A 385 2.26 -6.53 -21.51
N THR A 386 1.30 -5.78 -22.04
CA THR A 386 0.24 -5.09 -21.28
C THR A 386 -1.02 -5.95 -21.22
N GLY A 387 -1.81 -5.82 -20.15
CA GLY A 387 -2.98 -6.67 -19.88
C GLY A 387 -4.24 -6.23 -20.63
N ASP A 388 -4.44 -4.92 -20.76
CA ASP A 388 -5.62 -4.29 -21.34
C ASP A 388 -5.27 -3.03 -22.18
N ILE A 389 -6.30 -2.40 -22.73
CA ILE A 389 -6.17 -1.22 -23.59
C ILE A 389 -5.73 0.00 -22.78
N ASP A 390 -6.27 0.20 -21.58
CA ASP A 390 -5.92 1.33 -20.72
C ASP A 390 -4.42 1.31 -20.35
N ASP A 391 -3.89 0.14 -20.01
CA ASP A 391 -2.47 -0.05 -19.74
C ASP A 391 -1.60 0.16 -20.98
N THR A 392 -2.13 -0.22 -22.15
CA THR A 392 -1.46 0.02 -23.44
C THR A 392 -1.37 1.53 -23.72
N GLU A 393 -2.47 2.27 -23.60
CA GLU A 393 -2.51 3.72 -23.78
C GLU A 393 -1.65 4.46 -22.75
N ARG A 394 -1.67 4.02 -21.48
CA ARG A 394 -0.83 4.60 -20.43
C ARG A 394 0.65 4.38 -20.69
N LEU A 395 1.05 3.19 -21.16
CA LEU A 395 2.44 2.91 -21.50
C LEU A 395 2.87 3.72 -22.72
N ASP A 396 2.01 3.84 -23.75
CA ASP A 396 2.26 4.68 -24.92
C ASP A 396 2.50 6.14 -24.52
N ALA A 397 1.57 6.71 -23.73
CA ALA A 397 1.67 8.06 -23.24
C ALA A 397 2.96 8.29 -22.43
N ALA A 398 3.33 7.33 -21.57
CA ALA A 398 4.55 7.42 -20.77
C ALA A 398 5.83 7.38 -21.64
N LEU A 399 5.90 6.44 -22.61
CA LEU A 399 7.05 6.33 -23.51
C LEU A 399 7.17 7.54 -24.46
N SER A 400 6.05 8.15 -24.85
CA SER A 400 6.03 9.33 -25.74
C SER A 400 6.70 10.57 -25.14
N GLN A 401 6.93 10.61 -23.83
CA GLN A 401 7.63 11.72 -23.17
C GLN A 401 9.11 11.85 -23.57
N GLY A 402 9.72 10.77 -24.07
CA GLY A 402 11.12 10.78 -24.53
C GLY A 402 12.18 10.95 -23.43
N HIS A 403 11.79 10.90 -22.16
CA HIS A 403 12.74 10.94 -21.05
C HIS A 403 13.53 9.62 -20.92
N PRO A 404 14.79 9.66 -20.42
CA PRO A 404 15.49 8.45 -20.02
C PRO A 404 14.69 7.68 -18.98
N ILE A 405 14.54 6.38 -19.20
CA ILE A 405 13.87 5.47 -18.27
C ILE A 405 14.90 4.71 -17.43
N PHE A 406 14.48 4.17 -16.31
CA PHE A 406 15.21 3.14 -15.57
C PHE A 406 14.45 1.82 -15.71
N LEU A 407 15.04 0.88 -16.46
CA LEU A 407 14.57 -0.49 -16.52
C LEU A 407 15.05 -1.20 -15.25
N HIS A 408 14.12 -1.55 -14.38
CA HIS A 408 14.42 -2.22 -13.11
C HIS A 408 13.93 -3.66 -13.17
N THR A 409 14.86 -4.59 -13.31
CA THR A 409 14.60 -6.02 -13.48
C THR A 409 14.55 -6.76 -12.15
N CYS A 410 13.77 -7.83 -12.07
CA CYS A 410 13.69 -8.69 -10.89
C CYS A 410 15.04 -9.36 -10.61
N SER A 411 15.27 -9.70 -9.34
CA SER A 411 16.46 -10.46 -8.97
C SER A 411 16.49 -11.82 -9.69
N GLY A 412 17.70 -12.29 -10.05
CA GLY A 412 17.87 -13.53 -10.81
C GLY A 412 17.60 -13.43 -12.32
N THR A 413 17.05 -12.33 -12.82
CA THR A 413 16.90 -12.12 -14.28
C THR A 413 18.27 -11.85 -14.91
N PRO A 414 18.68 -12.56 -15.98
CA PRO A 414 19.96 -12.29 -16.66
C PRO A 414 20.06 -10.91 -17.32
N LEU A 415 18.92 -10.26 -17.56
CA LEU A 415 18.84 -8.89 -18.04
C LEU A 415 19.17 -7.92 -16.89
N PRO A 416 20.28 -7.15 -16.96
CA PRO A 416 20.62 -6.21 -15.90
C PRO A 416 19.66 -5.03 -15.88
N SER A 417 19.44 -4.47 -14.70
CA SER A 417 18.80 -3.16 -14.55
C SER A 417 19.69 -2.08 -15.18
N MET A 418 19.10 -1.11 -15.88
CA MET A 418 19.87 -0.07 -16.57
C MET A 418 19.07 1.21 -16.78
N TYR A 419 19.76 2.35 -16.83
CA TYR A 419 19.19 3.57 -17.41
C TYR A 419 19.24 3.43 -18.92
N ALA A 420 18.13 3.71 -19.60
CA ALA A 420 18.04 3.57 -21.04
C ALA A 420 17.37 4.77 -21.69
N ALA A 421 17.88 5.16 -22.86
CA ALA A 421 17.13 5.90 -23.84
C ALA A 421 16.28 4.91 -24.65
N VAL A 422 15.00 5.24 -24.81
CA VAL A 422 14.04 4.46 -25.60
C VAL A 422 14.17 4.88 -27.06
N GLY A 423 14.31 3.89 -27.96
CA GLY A 423 14.29 4.10 -29.41
C GLY A 423 12.88 4.10 -29.99
N GLU A 424 12.77 3.94 -31.31
CA GLU A 424 11.48 3.71 -31.96
C GLU A 424 10.88 2.39 -31.47
N TYR A 425 9.72 2.47 -30.81
CA TYR A 425 9.02 1.30 -30.30
C TYR A 425 7.79 1.01 -31.17
N GLU A 426 7.36 -0.25 -31.15
CA GLU A 426 6.12 -0.69 -31.78
C GLU A 426 5.34 -1.58 -30.81
N TRP A 427 4.03 -1.62 -30.98
CA TRP A 427 3.18 -2.58 -30.30
C TRP A 427 2.12 -3.16 -31.23
N ALA A 428 1.74 -4.40 -30.97
CA ALA A 428 0.68 -5.09 -31.71
C ALA A 428 -0.14 -5.96 -30.75
N PRO A 429 -1.47 -6.03 -30.92
CA PRO A 429 -2.27 -6.97 -30.17
C PRO A 429 -1.97 -8.42 -30.67
N PRO A 430 -1.87 -9.43 -29.78
CA PRO A 430 -1.62 -10.81 -30.19
C PRO A 430 -2.66 -11.37 -31.18
N THR A 431 -3.89 -10.87 -31.09
CA THR A 431 -4.97 -11.14 -32.04
C THR A 431 -5.80 -9.87 -32.22
N PRO A 432 -6.52 -9.68 -33.33
CA PRO A 432 -7.35 -8.48 -33.55
C PRO A 432 -8.45 -8.23 -32.51
N ARG A 433 -8.75 -9.22 -31.66
CA ARG A 433 -9.76 -9.12 -30.58
C ARG A 433 -9.14 -9.03 -29.18
N SER A 434 -7.82 -9.10 -29.06
CA SER A 434 -7.17 -9.06 -27.74
C SER A 434 -7.09 -7.64 -27.22
N ALA A 435 -7.44 -7.44 -25.96
CA ALA A 435 -7.18 -6.19 -25.24
C ALA A 435 -5.71 -6.06 -24.81
N ALA A 436 -4.96 -7.17 -24.78
CA ALA A 436 -3.54 -7.15 -24.47
C ALA A 436 -2.72 -6.68 -25.68
N ALA A 437 -1.60 -5.99 -25.43
CA ALA A 437 -0.63 -5.66 -26.47
C ALA A 437 0.75 -6.26 -26.16
N GLN A 438 1.46 -6.67 -27.20
CA GLN A 438 2.88 -7.02 -27.15
C GLN A 438 3.69 -5.86 -27.72
N TRP A 439 4.69 -5.44 -26.96
CA TRP A 439 5.54 -4.31 -27.23
C TRP A 439 6.95 -4.78 -27.57
N ARG A 440 7.60 -4.07 -28.49
CA ARG A 440 9.03 -4.19 -28.77
C ARG A 440 9.66 -2.83 -28.54
N ILE A 441 10.49 -2.73 -27.51
CA ILE A 441 11.06 -1.47 -27.05
C ILE A 441 12.58 -1.55 -27.14
N PRO A 442 13.20 -0.93 -28.16
CA PRO A 442 14.64 -0.82 -28.24
C PRO A 442 15.18 0.11 -27.16
N LEU A 443 16.16 -0.38 -26.40
CA LEU A 443 16.81 0.34 -25.31
C LEU A 443 18.30 0.52 -25.62
N THR A 444 18.80 1.73 -25.44
CA THR A 444 20.23 2.04 -25.42
C THR A 444 20.63 2.48 -24.02
N GLU A 445 21.57 1.78 -23.39
CA GLU A 445 22.07 2.12 -22.05
C GLU A 445 22.69 3.53 -22.05
N VAL A 446 22.24 4.38 -21.13
CA VAL A 446 22.72 5.75 -20.95
C VAL A 446 23.27 5.94 -19.55
N THR A 447 24.00 7.04 -19.34
CA THR A 447 24.42 7.41 -17.99
C THR A 447 23.18 7.79 -17.16
N ALA A 448 23.21 7.45 -15.87
CA ALA A 448 22.18 7.86 -14.93
C ALA A 448 21.97 9.38 -15.00
N PRO A 449 20.73 9.88 -15.00
CA PRO A 449 20.47 11.32 -14.89
C PRO A 449 21.16 11.90 -13.65
N PRO A 450 21.65 13.15 -13.70
CA PRO A 450 22.31 13.75 -12.54
C PRO A 450 21.36 13.78 -11.34
N PRO A 451 21.83 13.70 -10.08
CA PRO A 451 20.98 13.65 -8.90
C PRO A 451 19.99 14.82 -8.75
N SER A 452 20.23 15.93 -9.44
CA SER A 452 19.34 17.09 -9.51
C SER A 452 18.05 16.83 -10.29
N VAL A 453 18.05 15.85 -11.20
CA VAL A 453 16.80 15.33 -11.78
C VAL A 453 16.14 14.50 -10.71
N VAL A 454 15.24 15.12 -9.95
CA VAL A 454 14.41 14.45 -8.96
C VAL A 454 13.03 14.26 -9.55
N GLY A 455 12.36 13.16 -9.21
CA GLY A 455 10.97 12.99 -9.56
C GLY A 455 10.17 14.10 -8.90
N ALA A 456 9.61 15.00 -9.71
CA ALA A 456 8.69 16.00 -9.22
C ALA A 456 7.35 15.30 -9.00
N SER A 457 7.16 14.68 -7.84
CA SER A 457 5.80 14.56 -7.30
C SER A 457 5.46 15.93 -6.75
N THR A 458 5.23 16.92 -7.62
CA THR A 458 4.70 18.22 -7.16
C THR A 458 3.34 17.93 -6.56
N THR A 459 3.31 17.82 -5.23
CA THR A 459 2.05 17.65 -4.53
C THR A 459 1.33 18.98 -4.56
N TRP A 460 0.00 18.95 -4.54
CA TRP A 460 -0.81 20.15 -4.34
C TRP A 460 -0.39 20.96 -3.11
N GLU A 461 0.13 20.30 -2.09
CA GLU A 461 0.74 20.94 -0.93
C GLU A 461 2.03 21.71 -1.28
N THR A 462 2.86 21.17 -2.17
CA THR A 462 4.08 21.85 -2.65
C THR A 462 3.71 23.06 -3.50
N VAL A 463 2.68 22.92 -4.34
CA VAL A 463 2.12 24.05 -5.10
C VAL A 463 1.56 25.09 -4.12
N LEU A 464 0.76 24.69 -3.15
CA LEU A 464 0.17 25.60 -2.17
C LEU A 464 1.24 26.30 -1.32
N ALA A 465 2.32 25.61 -0.95
CA ALA A 465 3.45 26.20 -0.23
C ALA A 465 4.20 27.24 -1.07
N GLN A 466 4.21 27.13 -2.40
CA GLN A 466 4.82 28.11 -3.30
C GLN A 466 3.96 29.36 -3.49
N TYR A 467 2.63 29.19 -3.57
CA TYR A 467 1.68 30.28 -3.81
C TYR A 467 1.04 30.83 -2.53
N GLY A 468 1.32 30.26 -1.35
CA GLY A 468 0.76 30.68 -0.07
C GLY A 468 -0.72 30.33 0.11
N THR A 469 -1.56 30.64 -0.88
CA THR A 469 -3.00 30.36 -0.88
C THR A 469 -3.47 29.78 -2.22
N TRP A 470 -4.59 29.06 -2.18
CA TRP A 470 -5.24 28.56 -3.40
C TRP A 470 -5.72 29.69 -4.31
N GLN A 471 -6.08 30.84 -3.74
CA GLN A 471 -6.51 32.00 -4.51
C GLN A 471 -5.33 32.59 -5.29
N GLU A 472 -4.15 32.72 -4.67
CA GLU A 472 -2.94 33.19 -5.36
C GLU A 472 -2.51 32.25 -6.50
N LEU A 473 -2.68 30.93 -6.33
CA LEU A 473 -2.47 29.97 -7.41
C LEU A 473 -3.45 30.19 -8.57
N LEU A 474 -4.74 30.34 -8.27
CA LEU A 474 -5.79 30.57 -9.28
C LEU A 474 -5.64 31.92 -9.98
N ASP A 475 -5.16 32.95 -9.28
CA ASP A 475 -4.92 34.27 -9.85
C ASP A 475 -3.67 34.28 -10.74
N ALA A 476 -2.70 33.40 -10.46
CA ALA A 476 -1.45 33.28 -11.23
C ALA A 476 -1.54 32.33 -12.43
N ALA A 477 -2.37 31.28 -12.34
CA ALA A 477 -2.56 30.31 -13.42
C ALA A 477 -3.90 30.52 -14.11
N GLY A 478 -3.88 30.80 -15.42
CA GLY A 478 -5.08 31.00 -16.22
C GLY A 478 -5.89 29.71 -16.39
N THR A 479 -5.23 28.54 -16.33
CA THR A 479 -5.87 27.24 -16.34
C THR A 479 -5.12 26.21 -15.49
N TRP A 480 -5.83 25.16 -15.04
CA TRP A 480 -5.20 24.05 -14.31
C TRP A 480 -4.14 23.28 -15.12
N GLN A 481 -4.19 23.36 -16.45
CA GLN A 481 -3.18 22.76 -17.34
C GLN A 481 -1.84 23.48 -17.28
N GLU A 482 -1.80 24.74 -16.84
CA GLU A 482 -0.56 25.52 -16.69
C GLU A 482 0.18 25.19 -15.38
N ILE A 483 -0.47 24.44 -14.47
CA ILE A 483 0.07 24.06 -13.16
C ILE A 483 0.66 22.64 -13.17
N GLN A 484 0.34 21.82 -14.18
CA GLN A 484 0.89 20.48 -14.41
C GLN A 484 2.20 20.55 -15.20
#